data_AF-A0A0J7JBS8-F1
#
_entry.id   AF-A0A0J7JBS8-F1
#
_cell.length_a   1.000
_cell.length_b   1.000
_cell.length_c   1.000
_cell.angle_alpha   90.00
_cell.angle_beta   90.00
_cell.angle_gamma   90.00
#
_symmetry.space_group_name_H-M   'P 1'
#
loop_
_entity.id
_entity.type
_entity.pdbx_description
1 polymer ?
#
loop_
_entity_poly.entity_id
_entity_poly.type
_entity_poly.pdbx_seq_one_letter_code
_entity_poly.pdbx_strand_id
1 'polypeptide(L)'
;MSDNPFLNDHGYGPQSAADRIYAVERFDLDECRAALDVPGLQKAVANKLHSRIRKLEWEAENLRHTELGQELRCTKCNDFWPDDKEFYFQAGGRSQQPCKACYALLPSRAARKAGAAARVQP
;
A
#
# COMPACT_ATOMS: atom_id res chain seq x y z
N MET A 1 -0.08 -28.56 -14.54
CA MET A 1 -0.70 -27.34 -14.00
C MET A 1 -0.24 -26.20 -14.90
N SER A 2 -1.14 -25.31 -15.32
CA SER A 2 -0.75 -24.20 -16.20
C SER A 2 0.02 -23.17 -15.38
N ASP A 3 1.28 -22.89 -15.75
CA ASP A 3 2.09 -21.84 -15.11
C ASP A 3 1.58 -20.41 -15.38
N ASN A 4 0.52 -20.26 -16.20
CA ASN A 4 -0.13 -18.99 -16.47
C ASN A 4 -1.21 -18.69 -15.41
N PRO A 5 -1.04 -17.68 -14.53
CA PRO A 5 -1.97 -17.36 -13.45
C PRO A 5 -3.35 -16.87 -13.94
N PHE A 6 -3.49 -16.52 -15.22
CA PHE A 6 -4.79 -16.17 -15.79
C PHE A 6 -5.65 -17.38 -16.12
N LEU A 7 -5.11 -18.60 -16.13
CA LEU A 7 -5.84 -19.80 -16.52
C LEU A 7 -6.17 -20.65 -15.29
N ASN A 8 -7.38 -21.19 -15.26
CA ASN A 8 -7.77 -22.20 -14.28
C ASN A 8 -7.25 -23.60 -14.67
N ASP A 9 -7.54 -24.61 -13.85
CA ASP A 9 -7.11 -26.01 -14.06
C ASP A 9 -7.59 -26.62 -15.39
N HIS A 10 -8.66 -26.08 -15.97
CA HIS A 10 -9.21 -26.50 -17.25
C HIS A 10 -8.67 -25.68 -18.44
N GLY A 11 -7.76 -24.73 -18.20
CA GLY A 11 -7.21 -23.85 -19.23
C GLY A 11 -8.15 -22.71 -19.64
N TYR A 12 -9.26 -22.49 -18.93
CA TYR A 12 -10.14 -21.34 -19.17
C TYR A 12 -9.65 -20.13 -18.40
N GLY A 13 -9.81 -18.95 -19.00
CA GLY A 13 -9.37 -17.70 -18.41
C GLY A 13 -10.13 -16.47 -18.96
N PRO A 14 -9.82 -15.28 -18.43
CA PRO A 14 -10.41 -14.03 -18.85
C PRO A 14 -10.21 -13.77 -20.35
N GLN A 15 -11.29 -13.39 -21.03
CA GLN A 15 -11.31 -13.26 -22.49
C GLN A 15 -10.90 -11.86 -22.96
N SER A 16 -11.08 -10.84 -22.13
CA SER A 16 -10.74 -9.46 -22.46
C SER A 16 -9.61 -8.89 -21.60
N ALA A 17 -9.06 -7.74 -22.04
CA ALA A 17 -8.11 -6.97 -21.25
C ALA A 17 -8.72 -6.51 -19.91
N ALA A 18 -10.01 -6.13 -19.94
CA ALA A 18 -10.73 -5.69 -18.75
C ALA A 18 -10.91 -6.82 -17.74
N ASP A 19 -11.24 -8.02 -18.21
CA ASP A 19 -11.39 -9.20 -17.35
C ASP A 19 -10.04 -9.59 -16.71
N ARG A 20 -8.93 -9.49 -17.47
CA ARG A 20 -7.58 -9.69 -16.92
C ARG A 20 -7.26 -8.67 -15.85
N ILE A 21 -7.55 -7.39 -16.08
CA ILE A 21 -7.33 -6.32 -15.09
C ILE A 21 -8.13 -6.58 -13.81
N TYR A 22 -9.36 -7.08 -13.94
CA TYR A 22 -10.20 -7.45 -12.80
C TYR A 22 -9.65 -8.67 -12.06
N ALA A 23 -9.14 -9.68 -12.77
CA ALA A 23 -8.51 -10.86 -12.17
C ALA A 23 -7.28 -10.49 -11.32
N VAL A 24 -6.43 -9.57 -11.82
CA VAL A 24 -5.21 -9.10 -11.12
C VAL A 24 -5.48 -8.55 -9.73
N GLU A 25 -6.69 -8.05 -9.44
CA GLU A 25 -7.01 -7.54 -8.10
C GLU A 25 -7.00 -8.62 -7.02
N ARG A 26 -7.21 -9.88 -7.41
CA ARG A 26 -7.19 -11.03 -6.51
C ARG A 26 -5.84 -11.74 -6.44
N PHE A 27 -4.93 -11.43 -7.37
CA PHE A 27 -3.65 -12.12 -7.42
C PHE A 27 -2.82 -11.80 -6.17
N ASP A 28 -2.11 -12.81 -5.70
CA ASP A 28 -1.00 -12.69 -4.76
C ASP A 28 0.28 -12.19 -5.46
N LEU A 29 1.36 -12.09 -4.69
CA LEU A 29 2.63 -11.52 -5.17
C LEU A 29 3.29 -12.42 -6.23
N ASP A 30 3.23 -13.73 -6.05
CA ASP A 30 3.89 -14.69 -6.93
C ASP A 30 3.08 -14.87 -8.22
N GLU A 31 1.75 -14.93 -8.11
CA GLU A 31 0.83 -14.88 -9.25
C GLU A 31 1.04 -13.60 -10.08
N CYS A 32 1.24 -12.44 -9.44
CA CYS A 32 1.53 -11.22 -10.18
C CYS A 32 2.85 -11.27 -10.94
N ARG A 33 3.88 -11.89 -10.35
CA ARG A 33 5.22 -12.04 -10.97
C ARG A 33 5.14 -13.01 -12.14
N ALA A 34 4.57 -14.20 -11.94
CA ALA A 34 4.37 -15.18 -13.00
C ALA A 34 3.52 -14.62 -14.15
N ALA A 35 2.52 -13.79 -13.85
CA ALA A 35 1.68 -13.15 -14.86
C ALA A 35 2.43 -12.15 -15.76
N LEU A 36 3.52 -11.53 -15.28
CA LEU A 36 4.37 -10.65 -16.09
C LEU A 36 5.20 -11.42 -17.12
N ASP A 37 5.49 -12.70 -16.85
CA ASP A 37 6.26 -13.56 -17.76
C ASP A 37 5.41 -14.18 -18.88
N VAL A 38 4.08 -13.98 -18.85
CA VAL A 38 3.16 -14.46 -19.88
C VAL A 38 3.43 -13.75 -21.22
N PRO A 39 3.76 -14.50 -22.30
CA PRO A 39 4.01 -13.89 -23.61
C PRO A 39 2.80 -13.14 -24.16
N GLY A 40 3.05 -12.02 -24.85
CA GLY A 40 1.98 -11.23 -25.48
C GLY A 40 1.09 -10.46 -24.51
N LEU A 41 1.53 -10.27 -23.26
CA LEU A 41 0.80 -9.52 -22.26
C LEU A 41 0.54 -8.07 -22.71
N GLN A 42 -0.71 -7.63 -22.56
CA GLN A 42 -1.12 -6.29 -22.92
C GLN A 42 -0.53 -5.27 -21.94
N LYS A 43 -0.01 -4.14 -22.44
CA LYS A 43 0.62 -3.07 -21.63
C LYS A 43 -0.25 -2.58 -20.47
N ALA A 44 -1.56 -2.44 -20.69
CA ALA A 44 -2.49 -2.02 -19.63
C ALA A 44 -2.56 -3.03 -18.47
N VAL A 45 -2.50 -4.33 -18.79
CA VAL A 45 -2.49 -5.41 -17.80
C VAL A 45 -1.15 -5.43 -17.05
N ALA A 46 -0.03 -5.29 -17.76
CA ALA A 46 1.30 -5.18 -17.16
C ALA A 46 1.40 -4.00 -16.16
N ASN A 47 0.88 -2.82 -16.53
CA ASN A 47 0.85 -1.67 -15.63
C ASN A 47 0.04 -1.94 -14.35
N LYS A 48 -1.10 -2.63 -14.47
CA LYS A 48 -1.92 -3.01 -13.31
C LYS A 48 -1.18 -4.02 -12.42
N LEU A 49 -0.49 -4.99 -13.01
CA LEU A 49 0.35 -5.96 -12.30
C LEU A 49 1.47 -5.27 -11.50
N HIS A 50 2.24 -4.36 -12.12
CA HIS A 50 3.26 -3.60 -11.40
C HIS A 50 2.68 -2.77 -10.25
N SER A 51 1.52 -2.13 -10.45
CA SER A 51 0.82 -1.40 -9.40
C SER A 51 0.41 -2.32 -8.24
N ARG A 52 -0.09 -3.52 -8.55
CA ARG A 52 -0.48 -4.53 -7.57
C ARG A 52 0.72 -5.07 -6.79
N ILE A 53 1.83 -5.40 -7.48
CA ILE A 53 3.10 -5.83 -6.87
C ILE A 53 3.57 -4.79 -5.87
N ARG A 54 3.69 -3.53 -6.29
CA ARG A 54 4.13 -2.44 -5.40
C ARG A 54 3.25 -2.31 -4.16
N LYS A 55 1.93 -2.48 -4.31
CA LYS A 55 0.99 -2.45 -3.19
C LYS A 55 1.24 -3.63 -2.24
N LEU A 56 1.30 -4.85 -2.76
CA LEU A 56 1.51 -6.06 -1.97
C LEU A 56 2.84 -6.04 -1.22
N GLU A 57 3.92 -5.61 -1.88
CA GLU A 57 5.23 -5.47 -1.24
C GLU A 57 5.20 -4.42 -0.13
N TRP A 58 4.53 -3.29 -0.35
CA TRP A 58 4.34 -2.29 0.70
C TRP A 58 3.53 -2.83 1.87
N GLU A 59 2.43 -3.53 1.62
CA GLU A 59 1.59 -4.14 2.65
C GLU A 59 2.37 -5.18 3.45
N ALA A 60 3.11 -6.08 2.80
CA ALA A 60 3.92 -7.11 3.46
C ALA A 60 5.02 -6.51 4.36
N GLU A 61 5.60 -5.38 3.95
CA GLU A 61 6.68 -4.74 4.68
C GLU A 61 6.17 -3.82 5.81
N ASN A 62 5.00 -3.21 5.65
CA ASN A 62 4.52 -2.13 6.51
C ASN A 62 3.29 -2.49 7.35
N LEU A 63 2.57 -3.57 7.03
CA LEU A 63 1.41 -4.00 7.81
C LEU A 63 1.70 -5.33 8.50
N ARG A 64 1.26 -5.44 9.75
CA ARG A 64 1.22 -6.72 10.47
C ARG A 64 -0.11 -6.86 11.21
N HIS A 65 -0.56 -8.09 11.38
CA HIS A 65 -1.74 -8.40 12.19
C HIS A 65 -1.29 -9.09 13.46
N THR A 66 -1.73 -8.58 14.60
CA THR A 66 -1.51 -9.11 15.96
C THR A 66 -2.85 -9.47 16.59
N GLU A 67 -2.85 -10.05 17.80
CA GLU A 67 -4.10 -10.29 18.53
C GLU A 67 -4.89 -9.01 18.87
N LEU A 68 -4.24 -7.83 18.82
CA LEU A 68 -4.87 -6.54 19.06
C LEU A 68 -5.47 -5.90 17.79
N GLY A 69 -5.19 -6.48 16.62
CA GLY A 69 -5.68 -5.98 15.33
C GLY A 69 -4.55 -5.67 14.35
N GLN A 70 -4.83 -4.78 13.40
CA GLN A 70 -3.89 -4.36 12.38
C GLN A 70 -2.96 -3.26 12.90
N GLU A 71 -1.68 -3.41 12.62
CA GLU A 71 -0.64 -2.44 12.95
C GLU A 71 0.10 -2.01 11.69
N LEU A 72 0.47 -0.74 11.65
CA LEU A 72 1.17 -0.09 10.55
C LEU A 72 2.54 0.40 11.02
N ARG A 73 3.57 0.16 10.22
CA ARG A 73 4.94 0.64 10.44
C ARG A 73 5.06 2.12 10.12
N CYS A 74 5.64 2.88 11.03
CA CYS A 74 5.90 4.30 10.83
C CYS A 74 7.12 4.51 9.93
N THR A 75 6.99 5.28 8.84
CA THR A 75 8.10 5.55 7.89
C THR A 75 9.21 6.46 8.43
N LYS A 76 9.08 6.95 9.67
CA LYS A 76 10.08 7.81 10.33
C LYS A 76 10.81 7.13 11.47
N CYS A 77 10.10 6.45 12.38
CA CYS A 77 10.73 5.72 13.48
C CYS A 77 10.88 4.23 13.23
N ASN A 78 10.27 3.68 12.16
CA ASN A 78 10.24 2.25 11.84
C ASN A 78 9.55 1.34 12.87
N ASP A 79 8.94 1.91 13.91
CA ASP A 79 8.13 1.15 14.86
C ASP A 79 6.73 0.88 14.30
N PHE A 80 6.13 -0.22 14.75
CA PHE A 80 4.75 -0.59 14.44
C PHE A 80 3.80 -0.07 15.50
N TRP A 81 2.69 0.53 15.06
CA TRP A 81 1.65 1.08 15.91
C TRP A 81 0.28 0.65 15.38
N PRO A 82 -0.76 0.56 16.22
CA PRO A 82 -2.12 0.31 15.77
C PRO A 82 -2.52 1.21 14.59
N ASP A 83 -3.09 0.61 13.53
CA ASP A 83 -3.51 1.32 12.32
C ASP A 83 -4.83 2.09 12.55
N ASP A 84 -4.78 3.08 13.43
CA ASP A 84 -5.96 3.80 13.88
C ASP A 84 -5.73 5.31 14.06
N LYS A 85 -6.82 5.99 14.46
CA LYS A 85 -6.85 7.44 14.68
C LYS A 85 -6.14 7.87 15.96
N GLU A 86 -5.71 6.97 16.84
CA GLU A 86 -4.95 7.31 18.04
C GLU A 86 -3.50 7.62 17.63
N PHE A 87 -2.87 6.70 16.90
CA PHE A 87 -1.45 6.77 16.52
C PHE A 87 -1.19 7.45 15.18
N TYR A 88 -2.16 7.46 14.27
CA TYR A 88 -2.04 8.07 12.95
C TYR A 88 -3.12 9.13 12.69
N PHE A 89 -2.82 10.07 11.79
CA PHE A 89 -3.86 10.95 11.23
C PHE A 89 -4.62 10.19 10.16
N GLN A 90 -5.95 10.36 10.07
CA GLN A 90 -6.75 9.73 9.01
C GLN A 90 -7.10 10.75 7.93
N ALA A 91 -6.92 10.36 6.67
CA ALA A 91 -7.37 11.13 5.51
C ALA A 91 -7.79 10.17 4.39
N GLY A 92 -8.90 10.46 3.72
CA GLY A 92 -9.43 9.60 2.64
C GLY A 92 -9.70 8.15 3.08
N GLY A 93 -10.08 7.94 4.34
CA GLY A 93 -10.32 6.62 4.92
C GLY A 93 -9.06 5.77 5.17
N ARG A 94 -7.86 6.38 5.15
CA ARG A 94 -6.59 5.68 5.38
C ARG A 94 -5.74 6.42 6.41
N SER A 95 -4.98 5.66 7.20
CA SER A 95 -3.95 6.22 8.07
C SER A 95 -2.81 6.83 7.28
N GLN A 96 -2.41 8.02 7.70
CA GLN A 96 -1.39 8.83 7.07
C GLN A 96 -0.09 8.72 7.84
N GLN A 97 1.00 8.65 7.10
CA GLN A 97 2.35 8.62 7.62
C GLN A 97 2.92 10.03 7.82
N PRO A 98 3.85 10.24 8.78
CA PRO A 98 4.28 9.30 9.81
C PRO A 98 3.30 9.22 10.98
N CYS A 99 3.61 8.42 12.01
CA CYS A 99 2.87 8.44 13.27
C CYS A 99 2.81 9.85 13.88
N LYS A 100 1.79 10.12 14.69
CA LYS A 100 1.55 11.47 15.25
C LYS A 100 2.73 12.00 16.06
N ALA A 101 3.45 11.13 16.78
CA ALA A 101 4.64 11.51 17.53
C ALA A 101 5.73 12.06 16.60
N CYS A 102 6.08 11.32 15.55
CA CYS A 102 7.03 11.80 14.53
C CYS A 102 6.50 13.02 13.79
N TYR A 103 5.19 13.07 13.51
CA TYR A 103 4.57 14.20 12.85
C TYR A 103 4.70 15.51 13.65
N ALA A 104 4.56 15.45 14.97
CA ALA A 104 4.72 16.59 15.86
C ALA A 104 6.15 17.15 15.85
N LEU A 105 7.14 16.32 15.53
CA LEU A 105 8.55 16.67 15.45
C LEU A 105 9.01 17.12 14.05
N LEU A 106 8.11 17.16 13.05
CA LEU A 106 8.49 17.61 11.71
C LEU A 106 9.01 19.06 11.73
N PRO A 107 10.11 19.39 11.01
CA PRO A 107 10.67 20.73 10.99
C PRO A 107 9.66 21.81 10.58
N SER A 108 8.79 21.49 9.61
CA SER A 108 7.72 22.39 9.17
C SER A 108 6.69 22.69 10.26
N ARG A 109 6.42 21.73 11.16
CA ARG A 109 5.53 21.91 12.32
C ARG A 109 6.22 22.73 13.41
N ALA A 110 7.49 22.45 13.70
CA ALA A 110 8.29 23.25 14.62
C ALA A 110 8.36 24.72 14.18
N ALA A 111 8.63 24.99 12.90
CA ALA A 111 8.66 26.33 12.33
C ALA A 111 7.31 27.06 12.46
N ARG A 112 6.19 26.36 12.19
CA ARG A 112 4.85 26.94 12.38
C ARG A 112 4.56 27.28 13.84
N LYS A 113 4.96 26.42 14.78
CA LYS A 113 4.79 26.66 16.22
C LYS A 113 5.61 27.87 16.68
N ALA A 114 6.86 27.99 16.22
CA ALA A 114 7.72 29.15 16.49
C ALA A 114 7.12 30.44 15.93
N GLY A 115 6.64 30.42 14.67
CA GLY A 115 5.98 31.57 14.05
C GLY A 115 4.68 31.97 14.76
N ALA A 116 3.89 31.01 15.26
CA ALA A 116 2.70 31.30 16.06
C ALA A 116 3.07 31.93 17.41
N ALA A 117 4.08 31.42 18.10
CA ALA A 117 4.56 32.00 19.36
C ALA A 117 5.06 33.44 19.17
N ALA A 118 5.79 33.72 18.08
CA ALA A 118 6.28 35.06 17.75
C ALA A 118 5.15 36.07 17.47
N ARG A 119 3.98 35.62 17.02
CA ARG A 119 2.81 36.48 16.79
C ARG A 119 2.00 36.77 18.05
N VAL A 120 2.19 35.99 19.10
CA VAL A 120 1.44 36.08 20.37
C VAL A 120 2.22 36.88 21.43
N GLN A 121 3.52 37.10 21.24
CA GLN A 121 4.29 38.00 22.11
C GLN A 121 3.91 39.46 21.81
N PRO A 122 3.56 40.27 22.84
CA PRO A 122 3.16 41.67 22.69
C PRO A 122 4.30 42.58 22.23
#